data_AF-A0A939FHL7-F1
#
_entry.id   AF-A0A939FHL7-F1
#
_cell.length_a   1.000
_cell.length_b   1.000
_cell.length_c   1.000
_cell.angle_alpha   90.00
_cell.angle_beta   90.00
_cell.angle_gamma   90.00
#
_symmetry.space_group_name_H-M   'P 1'
#
loop_
_entity.id
_entity.type
_entity.pdbx_description
1 polymer ?
#
loop_
_entity_poly.entity_id
_entity_poly.type
_entity_poly.pdbx_seq_one_letter_code
_entity_poly.pdbx_strand_id
1 'polypeptide(L)'
;SRGLGEIITALAAKLPVGDIGFSETFFQLSQTMSYDFGVNSRLLNETDKGFNTGSMRNVYSPDVTCARELIVDQLAARMDKDPYAFRRDFLRDDRSRAGLEKVAEVGDWGRTMPDGTAQGIAFHAEYKAVSAALV
;
A
#
# COMPACT_ATOMS: atom_id res chain seq x y z
N SER A 1 -15.39 -9.71 -13.49
CA SER A 1 -16.09 -9.15 -12.30
C SER A 1 -16.21 -7.64 -12.45
N ARG A 2 -17.42 -7.14 -12.70
CA ARG A 2 -17.72 -5.74 -13.08
C ARG A 2 -17.86 -4.78 -11.88
N GLY A 3 -17.11 -4.98 -10.79
CA GLY A 3 -17.40 -4.31 -9.50
C GLY A 3 -16.95 -2.85 -9.42
N LEU A 4 -15.68 -2.55 -9.72
CA LEU A 4 -15.13 -1.21 -9.52
C LEU A 4 -15.68 -0.19 -10.54
N GLY A 5 -15.82 -0.58 -11.81
CA GLY A 5 -16.35 0.28 -12.86
C GLY A 5 -17.79 0.72 -12.57
N GLU A 6 -18.64 -0.20 -12.11
CA GLU A 6 -20.02 0.13 -11.72
C GLU A 6 -20.07 1.00 -10.46
N ILE A 7 -19.17 0.81 -9.49
CA ILE A 7 -19.07 1.67 -8.31
C ILE A 7 -18.61 3.09 -8.70
N ILE A 8 -17.57 3.22 -9.52
CA ILE A 8 -17.08 4.52 -10.03
C ILE A 8 -18.18 5.22 -10.84
N THR A 9 -18.87 4.50 -11.73
CA THR A 9 -19.98 5.05 -12.53
C THR A 9 -21.17 5.44 -11.66
N ALA A 10 -21.53 4.63 -10.65
CA ALA A 10 -22.60 4.96 -9.71
C ALA A 10 -22.27 6.16 -8.82
N LEU A 11 -21.00 6.37 -8.49
CA LEU A 11 -20.50 7.54 -7.76
C LEU A 11 -20.48 8.80 -8.63
N ALA A 12 -20.00 8.70 -9.88
CA ALA A 12 -20.05 9.78 -10.85
C ALA A 12 -21.49 10.25 -11.12
N ALA A 13 -22.47 9.33 -11.10
CA ALA A 13 -23.87 9.65 -11.30
C ALA A 13 -24.58 10.27 -10.09
N LYS A 14 -24.02 10.17 -8.87
CA LYS A 14 -24.68 10.58 -7.62
C LYS A 14 -24.11 11.83 -6.95
N LEU A 15 -23.00 12.38 -7.42
CA LEU A 15 -22.35 13.51 -6.77
C LEU A 15 -22.72 14.86 -7.43
N PRO A 16 -23.20 15.84 -6.64
CA PRO A 16 -23.33 17.21 -7.13
C PRO A 16 -21.92 17.75 -7.37
N VAL A 17 -21.65 18.12 -8.63
CA VAL A 17 -20.46 18.79 -9.20
C VAL A 17 -19.53 19.45 -8.16
N GLY A 18 -18.71 18.66 -7.47
CA GLY A 18 -17.82 19.12 -6.41
C GLY A 18 -16.68 18.13 -6.21
N ASP A 19 -15.48 18.52 -6.65
CA ASP A 19 -14.24 17.71 -6.70
C ASP A 19 -13.94 16.96 -5.40
N ILE A 20 -14.19 17.58 -4.24
CA ILE A 20 -13.75 17.08 -2.93
C ILE A 20 -14.43 15.75 -2.56
N GLY A 21 -15.74 15.61 -2.84
CA GLY A 21 -16.49 14.40 -2.50
C GLY A 21 -16.07 13.19 -3.35
N PHE A 22 -15.62 13.44 -4.57
CA PHE A 22 -15.16 12.40 -5.48
C PHE A 22 -13.75 11.92 -5.10
N SER A 23 -12.80 12.84 -4.87
CA SER A 23 -11.43 12.52 -4.45
C SER A 23 -11.39 11.69 -3.16
N GLU A 24 -12.10 12.14 -2.12
CA GLU A 24 -12.17 11.42 -0.84
C GLU A 24 -12.73 10.01 -1.03
N THR A 25 -13.83 9.86 -1.77
CA THR A 25 -14.43 8.54 -2.00
C THR A 25 -13.50 7.62 -2.79
N PHE A 26 -12.85 8.15 -3.83
CA PHE A 26 -11.89 7.40 -4.61
C PHE A 26 -10.68 6.96 -3.75
N PHE A 27 -10.17 7.83 -2.88
CA PHE A 27 -9.09 7.52 -1.95
C PHE A 27 -9.48 6.38 -1.01
N GLN A 28 -10.64 6.45 -0.36
CA GLN A 28 -11.10 5.41 0.57
C GLN A 28 -11.30 4.04 -0.10
N LEU A 29 -11.68 4.02 -1.37
CA LEU A 29 -11.90 2.79 -2.14
C LEU A 29 -10.62 2.20 -2.74
N SER A 30 -9.65 3.05 -3.10
CA SER A 30 -8.39 2.63 -3.73
C SER A 30 -7.32 2.23 -2.72
N GLN A 31 -7.24 2.95 -1.60
CA GLN A 31 -6.20 2.74 -0.61
C GLN A 31 -6.63 1.66 0.38
N THR A 32 -5.80 0.62 0.53
CA THR A 32 -6.08 -0.51 1.42
C THR A 32 -4.96 -0.71 2.43
N MET A 33 -5.32 -1.16 3.64
CA MET A 33 -4.36 -1.63 4.63
C MET A 33 -4.22 -3.14 4.52
N SER A 34 -3.12 -3.57 3.93
CA SER A 34 -2.81 -5.00 3.69
C SER A 34 -2.48 -5.77 4.96
N TYR A 35 -2.08 -5.06 6.02
CA TYR A 35 -1.72 -5.63 7.31
C TYR A 35 -2.89 -5.58 8.30
N ASP A 36 -2.97 -6.58 9.17
CA ASP A 36 -3.96 -6.69 10.22
C ASP A 36 -3.51 -5.99 11.51
N PHE A 37 -3.41 -4.67 11.45
CA PHE A 37 -3.14 -3.82 12.63
C PHE A 37 -4.42 -3.43 13.37
N GLY A 38 -5.53 -4.14 13.14
CA GLY A 38 -6.83 -3.80 13.68
C GLY A 38 -7.42 -2.52 13.07
N VAL A 39 -8.04 -1.68 13.92
CA VAL A 39 -8.74 -0.47 13.49
C VAL A 39 -7.72 0.58 13.03
N ASN A 40 -7.88 1.05 11.79
CA ASN A 40 -7.08 2.13 11.22
C ASN A 40 -7.98 3.25 10.70
N SER A 41 -7.46 4.48 10.76
CA SER A 41 -8.09 5.66 10.17
C SER A 41 -7.35 6.04 8.89
N ARG A 42 -8.11 6.42 7.87
CA ARG A 42 -7.62 6.95 6.59
C ARG A 42 -8.33 8.27 6.34
N LEU A 43 -7.58 9.33 6.11
CA LEU A 43 -8.14 10.66 5.92
C LEU A 43 -7.36 11.36 4.81
N LEU A 44 -8.06 11.89 3.82
CA LEU A 44 -7.48 12.74 2.80
C LEU A 44 -7.84 14.19 3.12
N ASN A 45 -6.82 15.05 3.15
CA ASN A 45 -7.03 16.49 3.28
C ASN A 45 -6.46 17.17 2.05
N GLU A 46 -7.33 17.55 1.12
CA GLU A 46 -6.93 18.29 -0.06
C GLU A 46 -6.62 19.74 0.32
N THR A 47 -5.40 20.17 0.03
CA THR A 47 -4.95 21.54 0.23
C THR A 47 -5.01 22.30 -1.09
N ASP A 48 -5.45 23.55 -1.09
CA ASP A 48 -5.27 24.42 -2.26
C ASP A 48 -3.78 24.66 -2.50
N LYS A 49 -3.28 24.20 -3.65
CA LYS A 49 -1.86 24.32 -4.02
C LYS A 49 -1.59 25.51 -4.93
N GLY A 50 -2.62 26.23 -5.40
CA GLY A 50 -2.48 27.33 -6.35
C GLY A 50 -2.04 26.90 -7.76
N PHE A 51 -2.03 25.59 -8.05
CA PHE A 51 -1.70 25.02 -9.36
C PHE A 51 -2.47 23.72 -9.61
N ASN A 52 -2.66 23.37 -10.89
CA ASN A 52 -3.39 22.17 -11.29
C ASN A 52 -2.55 20.89 -11.08
N THR A 53 -3.13 19.88 -10.44
CA THR A 53 -2.57 18.52 -10.37
C THR A 53 -3.25 17.60 -11.38
N GLY A 54 -2.60 16.47 -11.71
CA GLY A 54 -3.12 15.48 -12.65
C GLY A 54 -3.00 14.05 -12.12
N SER A 55 -3.70 13.12 -12.78
CA SER A 55 -3.62 11.70 -12.48
C SER A 55 -2.29 11.10 -12.97
N MET A 56 -1.63 10.35 -12.09
CA MET A 56 -0.44 9.55 -12.40
C MET A 56 -0.81 8.06 -12.38
N ARG A 57 0.13 7.19 -12.80
CA ARG A 57 -0.05 5.74 -12.63
C ARG A 57 -0.23 5.45 -11.14
N ASN A 58 -1.35 4.83 -10.77
CA ASN A 58 -1.67 4.41 -9.41
C ASN A 58 -1.99 5.59 -8.46
N VAL A 59 -3.07 6.33 -8.73
CA VAL A 59 -3.44 7.55 -8.00
C VAL A 59 -3.39 7.34 -6.47
N TYR A 60 -2.65 8.19 -5.74
CA TYR A 60 -2.33 8.13 -4.30
C TYR A 60 -1.43 6.97 -3.82
N SER A 61 -1.44 5.82 -4.50
CA SER A 61 -0.83 4.59 -4.00
C SER A 61 0.70 4.66 -3.79
N PRO A 62 1.53 5.28 -4.65
CA PRO A 62 2.96 5.41 -4.41
C PRO A 62 3.28 6.14 -3.10
N ASP A 63 2.56 7.23 -2.83
CA ASP A 63 2.80 8.06 -1.64
C ASP A 63 2.34 7.33 -0.37
N VAL A 64 1.13 6.78 -0.38
CA VAL A 64 0.55 6.08 0.78
C VAL A 64 1.31 4.78 1.08
N THR A 65 1.69 4.03 0.04
CA THR A 65 2.42 2.77 0.20
C THR A 65 3.84 3.00 0.71
N CYS A 66 4.54 3.99 0.15
CA CYS A 66 5.88 4.35 0.62
C CYS A 66 5.84 4.72 2.10
N ALA A 67 4.93 5.64 2.48
CA ALA A 67 4.78 6.05 3.87
C ALA A 67 4.42 4.86 4.79
N ARG A 68 3.48 4.00 4.38
CA ARG A 68 3.11 2.79 5.13
C ARG A 68 4.31 1.88 5.35
N GLU A 69 5.05 1.53 4.30
CA GLU A 69 6.14 0.54 4.39
C GLU A 69 7.30 1.06 5.24
N LEU A 70 7.60 2.37 5.19
CA LEU A 70 8.59 3.00 6.08
C LEU A 70 8.17 2.91 7.56
N ILE A 71 6.89 3.07 7.86
CA ILE A 71 6.37 2.92 9.22
C ILE A 71 6.37 1.45 9.64
N VAL A 72 6.04 0.52 8.75
CA VAL A 72 6.09 -0.94 9.01
C VAL A 72 7.50 -1.39 9.36
N ASP A 73 8.55 -0.89 8.67
CA ASP A 73 9.93 -1.17 9.05
C ASP A 73 10.27 -0.62 10.44
N GLN A 74 9.83 0.60 10.75
CA GLN A 74 10.04 1.17 12.08
C GLN A 74 9.32 0.36 13.17
N LEU A 75 8.10 -0.13 12.91
CA LEU A 75 7.38 -1.00 13.84
C LEU A 75 8.12 -2.32 14.06
N ALA A 76 8.60 -2.97 12.99
CA ALA A 76 9.38 -4.20 13.09
C ALA A 76 10.64 -3.99 13.94
N ALA A 77 11.40 -2.92 13.68
CA ALA A 77 12.59 -2.58 14.44
C ALA A 77 12.30 -2.28 15.92
N ARG A 78 11.22 -1.55 16.23
CA ARG A 78 10.80 -1.25 17.61
C ARG A 78 10.34 -2.49 18.37
N MET A 79 9.88 -3.51 17.66
CA MET A 79 9.43 -4.77 18.23
C MET A 79 10.52 -5.85 18.22
N ASP A 80 11.75 -5.51 17.83
CA ASP A 80 12.87 -6.43 17.69
C ASP A 80 12.54 -7.66 16.82
N LYS A 81 11.82 -7.40 15.72
CA LYS A 81 11.40 -8.41 14.75
C LYS A 81 12.10 -8.18 13.42
N ASP A 82 12.46 -9.28 12.76
CA ASP A 82 12.89 -9.28 11.36
C ASP A 82 11.80 -8.61 10.47
N PRO A 83 12.13 -7.64 9.61
CA PRO A 83 11.16 -6.90 8.81
C PRO A 83 10.32 -7.76 7.85
N TYR A 84 10.90 -8.86 7.33
CA TYR A 84 10.16 -9.81 6.51
C TYR A 84 9.16 -10.60 7.35
N ALA A 85 9.62 -11.20 8.46
CA ALA A 85 8.77 -11.97 9.36
C ALA A 85 7.63 -11.11 9.92
N PHE A 86 7.92 -9.87 10.29
CA PHE A 86 6.91 -8.91 10.74
C PHE A 86 5.81 -8.72 9.69
N ARG A 87 6.18 -8.43 8.44
CA ARG A 87 5.20 -8.28 7.36
C ARG A 87 4.39 -9.57 7.16
N ARG A 88 5.05 -10.71 7.06
CA ARG A 88 4.41 -12.01 6.85
C ARG A 88 3.38 -12.33 7.95
N ASP A 89 3.72 -12.07 9.21
CA ASP A 89 2.86 -12.33 10.38
C ASP A 89 1.58 -11.48 10.36
N PHE A 90 1.65 -10.25 9.85
CA PHE A 90 0.52 -9.32 9.85
C PHE A 90 -0.25 -9.25 8.52
N LEU A 91 0.25 -9.80 7.41
CA LEU A 91 -0.52 -9.81 6.16
C LEU A 91 -1.86 -10.55 6.33
N ARG A 92 -2.91 -10.06 5.67
CA ARG A 92 -4.29 -10.56 5.90
C ARG A 92 -4.61 -11.90 5.26
N ASP A 93 -4.01 -12.20 4.10
CA ASP A 93 -4.39 -13.34 3.28
C ASP A 93 -3.19 -14.13 2.77
N ASP A 94 -3.44 -15.39 2.41
CA ASP A 94 -2.40 -16.33 1.99
C ASP A 94 -1.76 -15.94 0.65
N ARG A 95 -2.49 -15.28 -0.24
CA ARG A 95 -1.95 -14.86 -1.54
C ARG A 95 -0.94 -13.72 -1.37
N SER A 96 -1.23 -12.78 -0.48
CA SER A 96 -0.31 -11.73 -0.07
C SER A 96 0.95 -12.30 0.58
N ARG A 97 0.79 -13.22 1.54
CA ARG A 97 1.91 -13.94 2.17
C ARG A 97 2.77 -14.67 1.13
N ALA A 98 2.16 -15.43 0.24
CA ALA A 98 2.87 -16.16 -0.81
C ALA A 98 3.70 -15.25 -1.73
N GLY A 99 3.18 -14.06 -2.07
CA GLY A 99 3.93 -13.08 -2.86
C GLY A 99 5.18 -12.56 -2.14
N LEU A 100 5.04 -12.24 -0.85
CA LEU A 100 6.15 -11.79 0.00
C LEU A 100 7.19 -12.92 0.24
N GLU A 101 6.72 -14.12 0.55
CA GLU A 101 7.56 -15.31 0.73
C GLU A 101 8.35 -15.62 -0.53
N LYS A 102 7.73 -15.49 -1.71
CA LYS A 102 8.41 -15.81 -2.96
C LYS A 102 9.58 -14.87 -3.26
N VAL A 103 9.44 -13.57 -3.00
CA VAL A 103 10.55 -12.62 -3.21
C VAL A 103 11.65 -12.79 -2.17
N ALA A 104 11.30 -13.14 -0.93
CA ALA A 104 12.28 -13.45 0.11
C ALA A 104 13.07 -14.73 -0.22
N GLU A 105 12.40 -15.77 -0.72
CA GLU A 105 13.03 -17.01 -1.17
C GLU A 105 13.97 -16.77 -2.36
N VAL A 106 13.47 -16.15 -3.43
CA VAL A 106 14.26 -15.94 -4.67
C VAL A 106 15.39 -14.93 -4.46
N GLY A 107 15.16 -13.92 -3.62
CA GLY A 107 16.14 -12.90 -3.29
C GLY A 107 17.11 -13.30 -2.19
N ASP A 108 16.98 -14.50 -1.60
CA ASP A 108 17.80 -14.98 -0.49
C ASP A 108 17.83 -13.96 0.66
N TRP A 109 16.65 -13.69 1.23
CA TRP A 109 16.52 -12.75 2.36
C TRP A 109 17.34 -13.22 3.56
N GLY A 110 18.13 -12.31 4.13
CA GLY A 110 19.04 -12.60 5.23
C GLY A 110 20.41 -13.11 4.79
N ARG A 111 20.72 -13.11 3.48
CA ARG A 111 22.04 -13.45 2.98
C ARG A 111 23.12 -12.51 3.51
N THR A 112 24.34 -13.02 3.63
CA THR A 112 25.50 -12.19 3.93
C THR A 112 25.70 -11.16 2.81
N MET A 113 25.82 -9.90 3.20
CA MET A 113 26.00 -8.77 2.30
C MET A 113 27.38 -8.14 2.51
N PRO A 114 28.04 -7.61 1.46
CA PRO A 114 29.27 -6.84 1.62
C PRO A 114 29.09 -5.63 2.54
N ASP A 115 30.17 -5.21 3.21
CA ASP A 115 30.16 -4.03 4.08
C ASP A 115 29.60 -2.80 3.35
N GLY A 116 28.70 -2.07 4.02
CA GLY A 116 28.04 -0.88 3.46
C GLY A 116 26.84 -1.17 2.55
N THR A 117 26.38 -2.42 2.47
CA THR A 117 25.16 -2.80 1.73
C THR A 117 24.11 -3.43 2.65
N ALA A 118 22.85 -3.39 2.26
CA ALA A 118 21.72 -3.94 3.01
C ALA A 118 20.65 -4.46 2.06
N GLN A 119 19.77 -5.33 2.57
CA GLN A 119 18.56 -5.74 1.87
C GLN A 119 17.37 -4.90 2.35
N GLY A 120 16.47 -4.55 1.44
CA GLY A 120 15.17 -3.97 1.74
C GLY A 120 14.05 -4.87 1.22
N ILE A 121 12.94 -4.96 1.94
CA ILE A 121 11.78 -5.72 1.50
C ILE A 121 10.49 -4.96 1.78
N ALA A 122 9.60 -4.90 0.80
CA ALA A 122 8.34 -4.17 0.90
C ALA A 122 7.21 -4.88 0.17
N PHE A 123 5.98 -4.59 0.58
CA PHE A 123 4.77 -5.18 0.02
C PHE A 123 3.76 -4.12 -0.44
N HIS A 124 3.11 -4.38 -1.58
CA HIS A 124 1.97 -3.63 -2.07
C HIS A 124 0.89 -4.54 -2.64
N ALA A 125 -0.35 -4.28 -2.25
CA ALA A 125 -1.51 -4.88 -2.88
C ALA A 125 -2.52 -3.79 -3.21
N GLU A 126 -3.12 -3.91 -4.40
CA GLU A 126 -4.12 -2.96 -4.85
C GLU A 126 -5.08 -3.62 -5.83
N TYR A 127 -6.37 -3.42 -5.60
CA TYR A 127 -7.46 -4.08 -6.31
C TYR A 127 -7.35 -5.62 -6.28
N LYS A 128 -6.66 -6.19 -7.27
CA LYS A 128 -6.41 -7.64 -7.42
C LYS A 128 -4.94 -7.98 -7.63
N ALA A 129 -4.09 -6.95 -7.74
CA ALA A 129 -2.66 -7.10 -7.90
C ALA A 129 -2.02 -7.30 -6.53
N VAL A 130 -1.04 -8.18 -6.49
CA VAL A 130 -0.17 -8.43 -5.34
C VAL A 130 1.25 -8.27 -5.86
N SER A 131 2.04 -7.44 -5.20
CA SER A 131 3.42 -7.15 -5.56
C SER A 131 4.24 -7.07 -4.29
N ALA A 132 5.40 -7.72 -4.31
CA ALA A 132 6.42 -7.56 -3.29
C ALA A 132 7.74 -7.28 -4.01
N ALA A 133 8.64 -6.57 -3.34
CA ALA A 133 9.95 -6.25 -3.86
C ALA A 133 10.99 -6.53 -2.78
N LEU A 134 12.09 -7.16 -3.19
CA LEU A 134 13.33 -7.25 -2.43
C LEU A 134 14.39 -6.48 -3.22
N VAL A 135 15.11 -5.59 -2.55
CA VAL A 135 16.22 -4.79 -3.09
C VAL A 135 17.50 -5.10 -2.35
#